data_AF-A0A9P1E0B4-F1
#
_entry.id   AF-A0A9P1E0B4-F1
#
_cell.length_a   1.000
_cell.length_b   1.000
_cell.length_c   1.000
_cell.angle_alpha   90.00
_cell.angle_beta   90.00
_cell.angle_gamma   90.00
#
_symmetry.space_group_name_H-M   'P 1'
#
loop_
_entity.id
_entity.type
_entity.pdbx_description
1 polymer ?
#
loop_
_entity_poly.entity_id
_entity_poly.type
_entity_poly.pdbx_seq_one_letter_code
_entity_poly.pdbx_strand_id
1 'polypeptide(L)'
;MPPHLTHKDIEKCCAYMCTALLRLAVKDEDNLIRAWDYICDQYRNFYRDEIAFRITPDRECIAGIRNLLQTRTLLRNTVGVFLLAFQELEGKDKNLCKMLYEVQMCYVGIHAYSLLLYCSARLNAPISEFATLLEHPNTSKSLETVLYILTHYEFPSEESKEMAEKAKTWRYARLFNSDIFRDIQTMNCRMLAGVLAMVSHKIGGGGFGDVTKIRPISGLITQQRKWFEFVADNVIAHCYAAGWVKGRTSKVLVKS
;
A
#
# COMPACT_ATOMS: atom_id res chain seq x y z
N MET A 1 7.46 -0.80 38.67
CA MET A 1 7.51 -1.77 37.56
C MET A 1 6.76 -3.01 38.02
N PRO A 2 5.81 -3.57 37.25
CA PRO A 2 5.17 -4.83 37.61
C PRO A 2 6.24 -5.90 37.87
N PRO A 3 6.12 -6.72 38.92
CA PRO A 3 7.19 -7.60 39.39
C PRO A 3 7.60 -8.71 38.40
N HIS A 4 6.90 -8.85 37.28
CA HIS A 4 7.15 -9.87 36.25
C HIS A 4 7.80 -9.31 34.96
N LEU A 5 7.95 -7.99 34.82
CA LEU A 5 8.54 -7.39 33.61
C LEU A 5 10.04 -7.20 33.77
N THR A 6 10.82 -7.70 32.80
CA THR A 6 12.26 -7.47 32.77
C THR A 6 12.61 -6.18 32.03
N HIS A 7 13.82 -5.65 32.25
CA HIS A 7 14.35 -4.53 31.45
C HIS A 7 14.30 -4.83 29.94
N LYS A 8 14.58 -6.07 29.56
CA LYS A 8 14.57 -6.52 28.16
C LYS A 8 13.17 -6.45 27.55
N ASP A 9 12.12 -6.71 28.33
CA ASP A 9 10.74 -6.63 27.85
C ASP A 9 10.33 -5.18 27.59
N ILE A 10 10.78 -4.25 28.44
CA ILE A 10 10.58 -2.82 28.25
C ILE A 10 11.31 -2.32 27.01
N GLU A 11 12.59 -2.67 26.82
CA GLU A 11 13.37 -2.27 25.64
C GLU A 11 12.74 -2.79 24.34
N LYS A 12 12.33 -4.06 24.32
CA LYS A 12 11.62 -4.69 23.19
C LYS A 12 10.31 -3.96 22.87
N CYS A 13 9.52 -3.63 23.89
CA CYS A 13 8.29 -2.84 23.75
C CYS A 13 8.57 -1.43 23.21
N CYS A 14 9.55 -0.72 23.78
CA CYS A 14 9.96 0.62 23.32
C CYS A 14 10.38 0.60 21.85
N ALA A 15 11.25 -0.33 21.44
CA ALA A 15 11.74 -0.43 20.07
C ALA A 15 10.58 -0.65 19.07
N TYR A 16 9.63 -1.51 19.42
CA TYR A 16 8.43 -1.76 18.62
C TYR A 16 7.54 -0.52 18.49
N MET A 17 7.27 0.18 19.60
CA MET A 17 6.44 1.39 19.59
C MET A 17 7.11 2.53 18.81
N CYS A 18 8.41 2.78 19.04
CA CYS A 18 9.19 3.77 18.30
C CYS A 18 9.18 3.47 16.80
N THR A 19 9.22 2.20 16.43
CA THR A 19 9.12 1.78 15.04
C THR A 19 7.76 2.11 14.44
N ALA A 20 6.66 1.88 15.17
CA ALA A 20 5.34 2.26 14.72
C ALA A 20 5.21 3.78 14.48
N LEU A 21 5.93 4.61 15.25
CA LEU A 21 5.97 6.06 15.05
C LEU A 21 6.65 6.48 13.75
N LEU A 22 7.56 5.67 13.18
CA LEU A 22 8.20 6.01 11.90
C LEU A 22 7.20 6.08 10.74
N ARG A 23 6.00 5.50 10.87
CA ARG A 23 4.91 5.65 9.89
C ARG A 23 4.54 7.11 9.68
N LEU A 24 4.76 7.99 10.66
CA LEU A 24 4.54 9.44 10.57
C LEU A 24 5.48 10.13 9.56
N ALA A 25 6.55 9.46 9.11
CA ALA A 25 7.38 9.96 8.01
C ALA A 25 6.58 10.08 6.70
N VAL A 26 5.51 9.29 6.53
CA VAL A 26 4.71 9.23 5.30
C VAL A 26 3.19 9.28 5.51
N LYS A 27 2.71 9.11 6.75
CA LYS A 27 1.28 9.15 7.13
C LYS A 27 0.97 10.34 8.03
N ASP A 28 -0.31 10.68 8.13
CA ASP A 28 -0.81 11.69 9.07
C ASP A 28 -1.00 11.12 10.49
N GLU A 29 -1.19 12.02 11.44
CA GLU A 29 -1.37 11.73 12.86
C GLU A 29 -2.62 10.87 13.09
N ASP A 30 -3.72 11.21 12.42
CA ASP A 30 -4.98 10.50 12.57
C ASP A 30 -4.88 9.05 12.07
N ASN A 31 -4.03 8.77 11.07
CA ASN A 31 -3.77 7.42 10.58
C ASN A 31 -3.09 6.57 11.66
N LEU A 32 -2.12 7.12 12.39
CA LEU A 32 -1.45 6.40 13.47
C LEU A 32 -2.41 6.15 14.63
N ILE A 33 -3.16 7.17 15.05
CA ILE A 33 -4.12 7.06 16.18
C ILE A 33 -5.14 5.95 15.90
N ARG A 34 -5.76 5.94 14.72
CA ARG A 34 -6.73 4.89 14.34
C ARG A 34 -6.13 3.49 14.27
N ALA A 35 -4.84 3.39 13.93
CA ALA A 35 -4.15 2.11 13.81
C ALA A 35 -3.54 1.63 15.13
N TRP A 36 -3.56 2.43 16.20
CA TRP A 36 -2.76 2.19 17.39
C TRP A 36 -3.12 0.90 18.13
N ASP A 37 -4.41 0.65 18.33
CA ASP A 37 -4.87 -0.55 19.01
C ASP A 37 -4.48 -1.80 18.21
N TYR A 38 -4.68 -1.77 16.89
CA TYR A 38 -4.24 -2.84 16.01
C TYR A 38 -2.72 -3.05 16.07
N ILE A 39 -1.92 -1.97 16.10
CA ILE A 39 -0.46 -2.06 16.25
C ILE A 39 -0.09 -2.75 17.56
N CYS A 40 -0.75 -2.40 18.66
CA CYS A 40 -0.55 -3.05 19.95
C CYS A 40 -0.93 -4.54 19.90
N ASP A 41 -2.03 -4.89 19.26
CA ASP A 41 -2.44 -6.28 19.11
C ASP A 41 -1.46 -7.10 18.25
N GLN A 42 -0.87 -6.48 17.22
CA GLN A 42 0.16 -7.12 16.40
C GLN A 42 1.46 -7.39 17.17
N TYR A 43 1.74 -6.66 18.25
CA TYR A 43 2.90 -6.95 19.12
C TYR A 43 2.82 -8.38 19.65
N ARG A 44 1.64 -8.72 20.20
CA ARG A 44 1.37 -10.06 20.76
C ARG A 44 1.43 -11.13 19.69
N ASN A 45 0.92 -10.86 18.49
CA ASN A 45 0.98 -11.81 17.38
C ASN A 45 2.42 -12.09 16.93
N PHE A 46 3.26 -11.05 16.93
CA PHE A 46 4.64 -11.15 16.47
C PHE A 46 5.56 -11.80 17.51
N TYR A 47 5.61 -11.23 18.72
CA TYR A 47 6.52 -11.67 19.78
C TYR A 47 5.98 -12.85 20.60
N ARG A 48 4.69 -13.22 20.42
CA ARG A 48 3.99 -14.22 21.25
C ARG A 48 4.04 -13.88 22.74
N ASP A 49 4.01 -12.58 23.03
CA ASP A 49 4.26 -12.03 24.36
C ASP A 49 3.32 -10.85 24.66
N GLU A 50 3.16 -10.51 25.93
CA GLU A 50 2.37 -9.36 26.35
C GLU A 50 3.15 -8.05 26.19
N ILE A 51 2.42 -6.98 25.92
CA ILE A 51 3.03 -5.66 25.82
C ILE A 51 3.40 -5.17 27.22
N ALA A 52 4.66 -4.78 27.42
CA ALA A 52 5.16 -4.35 28.73
C ALA A 52 4.43 -3.10 29.26
N PHE A 53 4.01 -2.22 28.35
CA PHE A 53 3.22 -1.04 28.68
C PHE A 53 2.42 -0.58 27.46
N ARG A 54 1.28 0.07 27.70
CA ARG A 54 0.46 0.70 26.65
C ARG A 54 0.49 2.20 26.85
N ILE A 55 0.88 2.93 25.81
CA ILE A 55 0.70 4.38 25.75
C ILE A 55 -0.62 4.70 25.06
N THR A 56 -1.29 5.75 25.53
CA THR A 56 -2.43 6.34 24.81
C THR A 56 -1.87 7.41 23.88
N PRO A 57 -2.07 7.30 22.56
CA PRO A 57 -1.52 8.27 21.63
C PRO A 57 -2.20 9.63 21.83
N ASP A 58 -1.42 10.63 22.23
CA ASP A 58 -1.89 12.01 22.26
C ASP A 58 -1.68 12.67 20.90
N ARG A 59 -2.71 13.32 20.38
CA ARG A 59 -2.72 13.86 19.02
C ARG A 59 -1.71 14.99 18.85
N GLU A 60 -1.57 15.86 19.85
CA GLU A 60 -0.64 16.99 19.80
C GLU A 60 0.81 16.49 19.84
N CYS A 61 1.12 15.52 20.72
CA CYS A 61 2.43 14.88 20.77
C CYS A 61 2.79 14.23 19.42
N ILE A 62 1.86 13.48 18.82
CA ILE A 62 2.07 12.83 17.52
C ILE A 62 2.29 13.85 16.41
N ALA A 63 1.54 14.96 16.41
CA ALA A 63 1.72 16.05 15.46
C ALA A 63 3.11 16.68 15.59
N GLY A 64 3.59 16.87 16.83
CA GLY A 64 4.96 17.33 17.10
C GLY A 64 6.02 16.39 16.51
N ILE A 65 5.89 15.09 16.73
CA ILE A 65 6.81 14.07 16.17
C ILE A 65 6.77 14.08 14.65
N ARG A 66 5.57 14.13 14.05
CA ARG A 66 5.43 14.21 12.59
C ARG A 66 6.08 15.47 12.05
N ASN A 67 5.85 16.62 12.66
CA ASN A 67 6.47 17.88 12.24
C ASN A 67 8.00 17.80 12.28
N LEU A 68 8.57 17.19 13.33
CA LEU A 68 10.02 16.95 13.41
C LEU A 68 10.51 16.07 12.26
N LEU A 69 9.82 14.97 11.96
CA LEU A 69 10.16 14.08 10.83
C LEU A 69 10.04 14.76 9.46
N GLN A 70 9.05 15.64 9.28
CA GLN A 70 8.84 16.34 8.01
C GLN A 70 9.83 17.49 7.79
N THR A 71 10.18 18.22 8.86
CA THR A 71 11.08 19.38 8.80
C THR A 71 12.56 18.99 8.80
N ARG A 72 12.92 17.86 9.43
CA ARG A 72 14.29 17.35 9.49
C ARG A 72 14.51 16.29 8.41
N THR A 73 14.76 16.75 7.19
CA THR A 73 15.01 15.89 6.02
C THR A 73 16.10 14.84 6.26
N LEU A 74 17.16 15.17 7.01
CA LEU A 74 18.20 14.20 7.37
C LEU A 74 17.63 13.00 8.12
N LEU A 75 16.84 13.24 9.17
CA LEU A 75 16.20 12.20 9.98
C LEU A 75 15.26 11.34 9.14
N ARG A 76 14.46 12.00 8.27
CA ARG A 76 13.56 11.31 7.33
C ARG A 76 14.33 10.43 6.35
N ASN A 77 15.44 10.93 5.80
CA ASN A 77 16.26 10.20 4.84
C ASN A 77 16.99 9.01 5.48
N THR A 78 17.34 9.09 6.77
CA THR A 78 17.93 7.95 7.51
C THR A 78 16.98 6.75 7.55
N VAL A 79 15.66 6.97 7.58
CA VAL A 79 14.66 5.88 7.46
C VAL A 79 14.84 5.11 6.16
N GLY A 80 15.17 5.80 5.06
CA GLY A 80 15.43 5.17 3.76
C GLY A 80 16.65 4.24 3.78
N VAL A 81 17.70 4.62 4.52
CA VAL A 81 18.91 3.80 4.68
C VAL A 81 18.59 2.51 5.43
N PHE A 82 17.79 2.58 6.49
CA PHE A 82 17.34 1.38 7.21
C PHE A 82 16.50 0.46 6.32
N LEU A 83 15.56 1.02 5.54
CA LEU A 83 14.74 0.24 4.61
C LEU A 83 15.58 -0.51 3.56
N LEU A 84 16.65 0.12 3.06
CA LEU A 84 17.59 -0.53 2.15
C LEU A 84 18.37 -1.64 2.85
N ALA A 85 18.93 -1.36 4.04
CA ALA A 85 19.65 -2.37 4.82
C ALA A 85 18.77 -3.57 5.17
N PHE A 86 17.46 -3.37 5.39
CA PHE A 86 16.52 -4.46 5.66
C PHE A 86 16.31 -5.40 4.47
N GLN A 87 16.58 -4.96 3.23
CA GLN A 87 16.48 -5.84 2.05
C GLN A 87 17.56 -6.92 2.05
N GLU A 88 18.71 -6.64 2.68
CA GLU A 88 19.84 -7.56 2.85
C GLU A 88 19.61 -8.58 3.99
N LEU A 89 18.57 -8.39 4.82
CA LEU A 89 18.23 -9.34 5.87
C LEU A 89 17.60 -10.61 5.28
N GLU A 90 17.78 -11.72 6.00
CA GLU A 90 17.22 -13.03 5.68
C GLU A 90 16.36 -13.59 6.82
N GLY A 91 15.60 -14.64 6.53
CA GLY A 91 14.85 -15.40 7.53
C GLY A 91 13.86 -14.58 8.37
N LYS A 92 13.88 -14.79 9.69
CA LYS A 92 12.93 -14.19 10.63
C LYS A 92 13.10 -12.67 10.78
N ASP A 93 14.33 -12.19 10.72
CA ASP A 93 14.63 -10.75 10.90
C ASP A 93 14.12 -9.94 9.70
N LYS A 94 14.26 -10.48 8.48
CA LYS A 94 13.63 -9.88 7.29
C LYS A 94 12.12 -9.78 7.44
N ASN A 95 11.47 -10.83 7.95
CA ASN A 95 10.01 -10.84 8.14
C ASN A 95 9.56 -9.83 9.19
N LEU A 96 10.33 -9.66 10.26
CA LEU A 96 10.11 -8.64 11.27
C LEU A 96 10.19 -7.23 10.66
N CYS A 97 11.30 -6.94 9.98
CA CYS A 97 11.50 -5.64 9.34
C CYS A 97 10.43 -5.37 8.27
N LYS A 98 10.03 -6.40 7.51
CA LYS A 98 8.97 -6.29 6.52
C LYS A 98 7.64 -5.91 7.16
N MET A 99 7.25 -6.60 8.23
CA MET A 99 5.99 -6.38 8.93
C MET A 99 5.91 -4.98 9.57
N LEU A 100 7.00 -4.56 10.23
CA LEU A 100 7.03 -3.32 10.99
C LEU A 100 7.30 -2.07 10.14
N TYR A 101 8.14 -2.18 9.11
CA TYR A 101 8.63 -1.03 8.35
C TYR A 101 8.15 -1.04 6.91
N GLU A 102 8.52 -2.08 6.14
CA GLU A 102 8.31 -2.10 4.69
C GLU A 102 6.84 -1.98 4.33
N VAL A 103 5.97 -2.82 4.90
CA VAL A 103 4.52 -2.85 4.59
C VAL A 103 3.84 -1.50 4.84
N GLN A 104 4.36 -0.72 5.79
CA GLN A 104 3.72 0.55 6.17
C GLN A 104 4.19 1.74 5.33
N MET A 105 5.36 1.63 4.71
CA MET A 105 6.01 2.69 3.95
C MET A 105 6.04 2.43 2.45
N CYS A 106 5.90 1.18 2.01
CA CYS A 106 5.83 0.84 0.60
C CYS A 106 4.48 1.26 0.00
N TYR A 107 4.53 1.72 -1.25
CA TYR A 107 3.38 2.09 -2.07
C TYR A 107 2.42 3.10 -1.41
N VAL A 108 2.91 3.88 -0.44
CA VAL A 108 2.05 4.78 0.32
C VAL A 108 1.38 5.76 -0.62
N GLY A 109 0.05 5.80 -0.56
CA GLY A 109 -0.73 6.74 -1.34
C GLY A 109 -0.87 6.38 -2.82
N ILE A 110 -0.23 5.34 -3.34
CA ILE A 110 -0.31 4.94 -4.76
C ILE A 110 -1.08 3.62 -4.96
N HIS A 111 -2.21 3.46 -4.25
CA HIS A 111 -2.99 2.22 -4.24
C HIS A 111 -3.42 1.72 -5.63
N ALA A 112 -3.64 2.64 -6.59
CA ALA A 112 -3.97 2.28 -7.97
C ALA A 112 -2.91 1.36 -8.59
N TYR A 113 -1.62 1.62 -8.31
CA TYR A 113 -0.53 0.78 -8.79
C TYR A 113 -0.64 -0.66 -8.25
N SER A 114 -0.73 -0.81 -6.92
CA SER A 114 -0.80 -2.14 -6.29
C SER A 114 -2.08 -2.90 -6.67
N LEU A 115 -3.21 -2.19 -6.83
CA LEU A 115 -4.48 -2.79 -7.22
C LEU A 115 -4.45 -3.23 -8.69
N LEU A 116 -3.78 -2.48 -9.57
CA LEU A 116 -3.64 -2.84 -10.98
C LEU A 116 -2.84 -4.13 -11.12
N LEU A 117 -1.68 -4.23 -10.45
CA LEU A 117 -0.89 -5.47 -10.40
C LEU A 117 -1.70 -6.66 -9.89
N TYR A 118 -2.41 -6.45 -8.77
CA TYR A 118 -3.23 -7.49 -8.16
C TYR A 118 -4.35 -7.97 -9.10
N CYS A 119 -5.10 -7.04 -9.72
CA CYS A 119 -6.20 -7.37 -10.61
C CYS A 119 -5.71 -8.07 -11.88
N SER A 120 -4.65 -7.53 -12.51
CA SER A 120 -4.01 -8.13 -13.69
C SER A 120 -3.56 -9.56 -13.40
N ALA A 121 -2.86 -9.80 -12.29
CA ALA A 121 -2.41 -11.13 -11.89
C ALA A 121 -3.58 -12.09 -11.61
N ARG A 122 -4.61 -11.63 -10.88
CA ARG A 122 -5.79 -12.47 -10.55
C ARG A 122 -6.67 -12.79 -11.75
N LEU A 123 -6.75 -11.88 -12.71
CA LEU A 123 -7.46 -12.10 -13.97
C LEU A 123 -6.58 -12.75 -15.03
N ASN A 124 -5.30 -13.02 -14.71
CA ASN A 124 -4.29 -13.53 -15.64
C ASN A 124 -4.24 -12.70 -16.95
N ALA A 125 -4.50 -11.39 -16.83
CA ALA A 125 -4.54 -10.44 -17.91
C ALA A 125 -3.15 -9.82 -18.10
N PRO A 126 -2.59 -9.79 -19.32
CA PRO A 126 -1.36 -9.04 -19.59
C PRO A 126 -1.50 -7.59 -19.12
N ILE A 127 -0.52 -7.09 -18.38
CA ILE A 127 -0.66 -5.80 -17.68
C ILE A 127 -0.87 -4.62 -18.64
N SER A 128 -0.24 -4.66 -19.81
CA SER A 128 -0.42 -3.66 -20.88
C SER A 128 -1.85 -3.67 -21.40
N GLU A 129 -2.39 -4.85 -21.73
CA GLU A 129 -3.75 -5.02 -22.24
C GLU A 129 -4.80 -4.65 -21.17
N PHE A 130 -4.54 -5.02 -19.91
CA PHE A 130 -5.40 -4.64 -18.79
C PHE A 130 -5.38 -3.12 -18.54
N ALA A 131 -4.23 -2.46 -18.71
CA ALA A 131 -4.15 -1.00 -18.63
C ALA A 131 -4.93 -0.31 -19.76
N THR A 132 -4.83 -0.81 -21.00
CA THR A 132 -5.61 -0.31 -22.14
C THR A 132 -7.12 -0.45 -21.92
N LEU A 133 -7.57 -1.56 -21.31
CA LEU A 133 -8.98 -1.74 -20.96
C LEU A 133 -9.52 -0.70 -19.96
N LEU A 134 -8.63 -0.11 -19.15
CA LEU A 134 -8.96 0.91 -18.17
C LEU A 134 -8.79 2.34 -18.70
N GLU A 135 -8.41 2.48 -19.98
CA GLU A 135 -8.14 3.77 -20.60
C GLU A 135 -9.42 4.60 -20.76
N HIS A 136 -9.37 5.81 -20.21
CA HIS A 136 -10.46 6.78 -20.23
C HIS A 136 -9.87 8.16 -19.94
N PRO A 137 -10.44 9.28 -20.44
CA PRO A 137 -9.91 10.62 -20.18
C PRO A 137 -9.63 10.93 -18.69
N ASN A 138 -10.39 10.33 -17.77
CA ASN A 138 -10.22 10.49 -16.32
C ASN A 138 -9.20 9.54 -15.66
N THR A 139 -8.61 8.62 -16.41
CA THR A 139 -7.66 7.60 -15.92
C THR A 139 -6.34 7.60 -16.71
N SER A 140 -6.31 8.10 -17.95
CA SER A 140 -5.14 8.05 -18.86
C SER A 140 -3.86 8.57 -18.21
N LYS A 141 -3.85 9.76 -17.63
CA LYS A 141 -2.65 10.33 -17.00
C LYS A 141 -2.09 9.46 -15.86
N SER A 142 -2.98 8.87 -15.07
CA SER A 142 -2.60 7.95 -13.99
C SER A 142 -2.08 6.63 -14.57
N LEU A 143 -2.68 6.11 -15.63
CA LEU A 143 -2.21 4.90 -16.31
C LEU A 143 -0.84 5.09 -16.96
N GLU A 144 -0.60 6.23 -17.63
CA GLU A 144 0.71 6.60 -18.16
C GLU A 144 1.79 6.57 -17.09
N THR A 145 1.50 7.11 -15.90
CA THR A 145 2.43 7.09 -14.77
C THR A 145 2.65 5.66 -14.23
N VAL A 146 1.62 4.80 -14.22
CA VAL A 146 1.79 3.38 -13.86
C VAL A 146 2.67 2.67 -14.88
N LEU A 147 2.44 2.88 -16.17
CA LEU A 147 3.25 2.29 -17.25
C LEU A 147 4.69 2.78 -17.19
N TYR A 148 4.92 4.06 -16.90
CA TYR A 148 6.26 4.60 -16.62
C TYR A 148 6.93 3.83 -15.48
N ILE A 149 6.22 3.59 -14.38
CA ILE A 149 6.78 2.83 -13.25
C ILE A 149 7.16 1.41 -13.67
N LEU A 150 6.28 0.72 -14.38
CA LEU A 150 6.50 -0.66 -14.81
C LEU A 150 7.72 -0.77 -15.72
N THR A 151 7.83 0.13 -16.69
CA THR A 151 8.91 0.12 -17.69
C THR A 151 10.27 0.56 -17.15
N HIS A 152 10.30 1.49 -16.19
CA HIS A 152 11.55 2.09 -15.71
C HIS A 152 12.06 1.48 -14.40
N TYR A 153 11.19 0.84 -13.61
CA TYR A 153 11.58 0.32 -12.28
C TYR A 153 11.30 -1.16 -12.05
N GLU A 154 10.22 -1.74 -12.59
CA GLU A 154 9.91 -3.17 -12.38
C GLU A 154 10.49 -4.05 -13.49
N PHE A 155 10.40 -3.59 -14.74
CA PHE A 155 10.89 -4.29 -15.94
C PHE A 155 11.84 -3.38 -16.74
N PRO A 156 12.93 -2.91 -16.12
CA PRO A 156 13.90 -2.07 -16.79
C PRO A 156 14.53 -2.79 -17.99
N SER A 157 14.88 -2.04 -19.04
CA SER A 157 15.76 -2.56 -20.09
C SER A 157 17.12 -2.96 -19.52
N GLU A 158 17.88 -3.81 -20.22
CA GLU A 158 19.22 -4.22 -19.79
C GLU A 158 20.14 -3.00 -19.55
N GLU A 159 20.00 -1.95 -20.36
CA GLU A 159 20.74 -0.69 -20.21
C GLU A 159 20.37 0.10 -18.95
N SER A 160 19.15 -0.11 -18.43
CA SER A 160 18.62 0.58 -17.23
C SER A 160 18.63 -0.29 -15.98
N LYS A 161 19.07 -1.55 -16.08
CA LYS A 161 18.94 -2.56 -15.03
C LYS A 161 19.73 -2.22 -13.77
N GLU A 162 20.95 -1.72 -13.93
CA GLU A 162 21.78 -1.25 -12.82
C GLU A 162 21.15 -0.04 -12.11
N MET A 163 20.54 0.87 -12.88
CA MET A 163 19.84 2.04 -12.33
C MET A 163 18.57 1.61 -11.58
N ALA A 164 17.83 0.63 -12.12
CA ALA A 164 16.61 0.11 -11.51
C ALA A 164 16.87 -0.75 -10.26
N GLU A 165 17.95 -1.54 -10.24
CA GLU A 165 18.41 -2.25 -9.05
C GLU A 165 18.81 -1.29 -7.93
N LYS A 166 19.42 -0.15 -8.28
CA LYS A 166 19.66 0.96 -7.35
C LYS A 166 18.36 1.70 -6.98
N ALA A 167 17.35 1.68 -7.84
CA ALA A 167 16.07 2.35 -7.65
C ALA A 167 15.00 1.53 -6.91
N LYS A 168 15.35 0.42 -6.23
CA LYS A 168 14.43 -0.33 -5.32
C LYS A 168 13.74 0.55 -4.28
N THR A 169 14.21 1.78 -4.08
CA THR A 169 13.63 2.81 -3.22
C THR A 169 12.39 3.49 -3.78
N TRP A 170 12.06 3.34 -5.07
CA TRP A 170 10.93 4.01 -5.70
C TRP A 170 9.59 3.67 -5.01
N ARG A 171 9.48 2.44 -4.48
CA ARG A 171 8.33 1.96 -3.70
C ARG A 171 8.12 2.77 -2.43
N TYR A 172 9.15 3.45 -1.96
CA TYR A 172 9.18 4.36 -0.82
C TYR A 172 9.28 5.83 -1.24
N ALA A 173 9.01 6.18 -2.51
CA ALA A 173 9.21 7.53 -3.04
C ALA A 173 8.60 8.63 -2.15
N ARG A 174 7.45 8.35 -1.53
CA ARG A 174 6.76 9.25 -0.58
C ARG A 174 7.55 9.61 0.67
N LEU A 175 8.54 8.80 1.04
CA LEU A 175 9.47 9.10 2.12
C LEU A 175 10.42 10.23 1.73
N PHE A 176 10.86 10.27 0.48
CA PHE A 176 11.87 11.21 0.00
C PHE A 176 11.24 12.50 -0.53
N ASN A 177 10.17 12.37 -1.30
CA ASN A 177 9.46 13.49 -1.90
C ASN A 177 7.97 13.16 -2.05
N SER A 178 7.11 13.99 -1.47
CA SER A 178 5.67 13.81 -1.55
C SER A 178 5.10 14.01 -2.96
N ASP A 179 5.80 14.68 -3.87
CA ASP A 179 5.29 14.96 -5.22
C ASP A 179 5.67 13.89 -6.24
N ILE A 180 6.56 12.95 -5.90
CA ILE A 180 6.86 11.83 -6.79
C ILE A 180 5.59 10.99 -7.01
N PHE A 181 5.36 10.64 -8.28
CA PHE A 181 4.19 9.91 -8.75
C PHE A 181 2.86 10.57 -8.38
N ARG A 182 2.81 11.91 -8.34
CA ARG A 182 1.62 12.71 -7.99
C ARG A 182 0.36 12.24 -8.72
N ASP A 183 0.46 11.91 -10.00
CA ASP A 183 -0.69 11.56 -10.83
C ASP A 183 -1.32 10.20 -10.50
N ILE A 184 -0.62 9.31 -9.78
CA ILE A 184 -1.18 8.04 -9.28
C ILE A 184 -1.41 8.05 -7.77
N GLN A 185 -1.19 9.19 -7.12
CA GLN A 185 -1.62 9.32 -5.73
C GLN A 185 -3.14 9.20 -5.67
N THR A 186 -3.64 8.45 -4.70
CA THR A 186 -5.04 8.00 -4.64
C THR A 186 -6.01 9.17 -4.60
N MET A 187 -5.62 10.31 -4.01
CA MET A 187 -6.41 11.54 -4.00
C MET A 187 -6.54 12.18 -5.40
N ASN A 188 -5.55 12.00 -6.27
CA ASN A 188 -5.49 12.55 -7.62
C ASN A 188 -6.02 11.56 -8.67
N CYS A 189 -5.91 10.24 -8.44
CA CYS A 189 -6.36 9.19 -9.35
C CYS A 189 -7.63 8.45 -8.86
N ARG A 190 -8.53 9.15 -8.16
CA ARG A 190 -9.70 8.54 -7.48
C ARG A 190 -10.55 7.64 -8.38
N MET A 191 -10.72 8.01 -9.65
CA MET A 191 -11.47 7.20 -10.62
C MET A 191 -10.80 5.86 -10.90
N LEU A 192 -9.51 5.88 -11.28
CA LEU A 192 -8.74 4.66 -11.54
C LEU A 192 -8.67 3.77 -10.30
N ALA A 193 -8.33 4.34 -9.15
CA ALA A 193 -8.27 3.61 -7.89
C ALA A 193 -9.64 3.02 -7.50
N GLY A 194 -10.73 3.75 -7.75
CA GLY A 194 -12.10 3.29 -7.48
C GLY A 194 -12.51 2.10 -8.34
N VAL A 195 -12.26 2.17 -9.65
CA VAL A 195 -12.55 1.06 -10.58
C VAL A 195 -11.76 -0.18 -10.18
N LEU A 196 -10.45 -0.04 -9.97
CA LEU A 196 -9.58 -1.14 -9.57
C LEU A 196 -9.96 -1.74 -8.20
N ALA A 197 -10.38 -0.91 -7.24
CA ALA A 197 -10.86 -1.39 -5.95
C ALA A 197 -12.14 -2.22 -6.10
N MET A 198 -13.07 -1.80 -6.97
CA MET A 198 -14.31 -2.54 -7.22
C MET A 198 -14.05 -3.85 -7.98
N VAL A 199 -13.15 -3.85 -8.96
CA VAL A 199 -12.70 -5.07 -9.66
C VAL A 199 -12.09 -6.04 -8.65
N SER A 200 -11.14 -5.57 -7.83
CA SER A 200 -10.49 -6.36 -6.77
C SER A 200 -11.50 -6.97 -5.80
N HIS A 201 -12.50 -6.19 -5.38
CA HIS A 201 -13.58 -6.68 -4.51
C HIS A 201 -14.35 -7.83 -5.16
N LYS A 202 -14.74 -7.70 -6.43
CA LYS A 202 -15.52 -8.72 -7.18
C LYS A 202 -14.74 -10.00 -7.48
N ILE A 203 -13.43 -9.92 -7.69
CA ILE A 203 -12.58 -11.10 -7.98
C ILE A 203 -12.05 -11.82 -6.72
N GLY A 204 -12.60 -11.49 -5.55
CA GLY A 204 -12.28 -12.14 -4.28
C GLY A 204 -11.05 -11.53 -3.60
N GLY A 205 -11.19 -10.24 -3.23
CA GLY A 205 -10.18 -9.38 -2.62
C GLY A 205 -9.26 -10.11 -1.64
N GLY A 206 -8.06 -10.42 -2.09
CA GLY A 206 -7.06 -11.17 -1.36
C GLY A 206 -6.18 -10.24 -0.54
N GLY A 207 -6.05 -10.50 0.76
CA GLY A 207 -4.99 -9.99 1.62
C GLY A 207 -4.99 -8.49 1.98
N PHE A 208 -5.61 -7.62 1.18
CA PHE A 208 -5.57 -6.16 1.37
C PHE A 208 -6.73 -5.59 2.21
N GLY A 209 -7.56 -6.46 2.80
CA GLY A 209 -8.81 -6.05 3.42
C GLY A 209 -9.82 -5.51 2.40
N ASP A 210 -10.85 -4.84 2.88
CA ASP A 210 -11.86 -4.22 2.01
C ASP A 210 -11.32 -2.93 1.38
N VAL A 211 -10.68 -3.07 0.22
CA VAL A 211 -10.05 -1.98 -0.53
C VAL A 211 -11.03 -0.92 -1.01
N THR A 212 -12.34 -1.19 -0.98
CA THR A 212 -13.37 -0.18 -1.28
C THR A 212 -13.47 0.88 -0.17
N LYS A 213 -12.93 0.59 1.02
CA LYS A 213 -12.90 1.50 2.18
C LYS A 213 -11.66 2.38 2.24
N ILE A 214 -10.84 2.42 1.19
CA ILE A 214 -9.72 3.36 1.10
C ILE A 214 -10.28 4.80 1.19
N ARG A 215 -9.89 5.55 2.22
CA ARG A 215 -10.48 6.86 2.60
C ARG A 215 -10.69 7.81 1.40
N PRO A 216 -9.68 8.07 0.53
CA PRO A 216 -9.85 8.91 -0.67
C PRO A 216 -10.96 8.53 -1.65
N ILE A 217 -11.35 7.25 -1.72
CA ILE A 217 -12.28 6.72 -2.73
C ILE A 217 -13.59 6.17 -2.14
N SER A 218 -13.62 5.86 -0.84
CA SER A 218 -14.78 5.23 -0.17
C SER A 218 -16.09 6.00 -0.37
N GLY A 219 -16.08 7.33 -0.18
CA GLY A 219 -17.24 8.18 -0.40
C GLY A 219 -17.67 8.22 -1.88
N LEU A 220 -16.72 8.28 -2.80
CA LEU A 220 -16.96 8.28 -4.25
C LEU A 220 -17.60 6.95 -4.70
N ILE A 221 -17.04 5.82 -4.28
CA ILE A 221 -17.59 4.48 -4.56
C ILE A 221 -18.99 4.36 -3.98
N THR A 222 -19.22 4.83 -2.75
CA THR A 222 -20.54 4.76 -2.12
C THR A 222 -21.59 5.58 -2.89
N GLN A 223 -21.23 6.80 -3.30
CA GLN A 223 -22.14 7.69 -4.04
C GLN A 223 -22.45 7.17 -5.44
N GLN A 224 -21.47 6.59 -6.13
CA GLN A 224 -21.59 6.14 -7.53
C GLN A 224 -21.52 4.62 -7.67
N ARG A 225 -22.00 3.89 -6.66
CA ARG A 225 -21.81 2.45 -6.53
C ARG A 225 -22.21 1.67 -7.79
N LYS A 226 -23.39 1.95 -8.33
CA LYS A 226 -23.91 1.29 -9.54
C LYS A 226 -22.98 1.48 -10.74
N TRP A 227 -22.39 2.67 -10.89
CA TRP A 227 -21.47 2.96 -11.98
C TRP A 227 -20.16 2.19 -11.82
N PHE A 228 -19.56 2.19 -10.63
CA PHE A 228 -18.34 1.41 -10.37
C PHE A 228 -18.57 -0.09 -10.53
N GLU A 229 -19.72 -0.60 -10.07
CA GLU A 229 -20.10 -2.01 -10.24
C GLU A 229 -20.24 -2.35 -11.73
N PHE A 230 -20.95 -1.53 -12.51
CA PHE A 230 -21.10 -1.70 -13.95
C PHE A 230 -19.77 -1.71 -14.69
N VAL A 231 -18.90 -0.74 -14.43
CA VAL A 231 -17.57 -0.67 -15.06
C VAL A 231 -16.73 -1.89 -14.67
N ALA A 232 -16.72 -2.27 -13.40
CA ALA A 232 -15.97 -3.43 -12.94
C ALA A 232 -16.49 -4.74 -13.57
N ASP A 233 -17.81 -4.89 -13.71
CA ASP A 233 -18.41 -6.05 -14.37
C ASP A 233 -18.02 -6.13 -15.85
N ASN A 234 -18.02 -5.01 -16.57
CA ASN A 234 -17.58 -4.97 -17.97
C ASN A 234 -16.08 -5.29 -18.11
N VAL A 235 -15.23 -4.76 -17.24
CA VAL A 235 -13.79 -5.06 -17.22
C VAL A 235 -13.58 -6.55 -17.01
N ILE A 236 -14.23 -7.14 -16.01
CA ILE A 236 -14.11 -8.57 -15.71
C ILE A 236 -14.64 -9.41 -16.87
N ALA A 237 -15.81 -9.07 -17.41
CA ALA A 237 -16.41 -9.77 -18.55
C ALA A 237 -15.50 -9.76 -19.78
N HIS A 238 -14.84 -8.62 -20.06
CA HIS A 238 -13.86 -8.52 -21.14
C HIS A 238 -12.69 -9.48 -20.92
N CYS A 239 -12.14 -9.56 -19.70
CA CYS A 239 -11.05 -10.49 -19.40
C CYS A 239 -11.46 -11.97 -19.57
N TYR A 240 -12.71 -12.33 -19.27
CA TYR A 240 -13.24 -13.67 -19.56
C TYR A 240 -13.39 -13.90 -21.08
N ALA A 241 -13.92 -12.92 -21.81
CA ALA A 241 -14.12 -13.01 -23.26
C ALA A 241 -12.78 -13.12 -24.03
N ALA A 242 -11.74 -12.43 -23.56
CA ALA A 242 -10.39 -12.50 -24.08
C ALA A 242 -9.67 -13.82 -23.76
N GLY A 243 -10.28 -14.71 -22.95
CA GLY A 243 -9.71 -16.00 -22.59
C GLY A 243 -8.56 -15.94 -21.57
N TRP A 244 -8.33 -14.78 -20.95
CA TRP A 244 -7.28 -14.60 -19.94
C TRP A 244 -7.59 -15.38 -18.66
N VAL A 245 -8.86 -15.40 -18.26
CA VAL A 245 -9.31 -16.11 -17.07
C VAL A 245 -9.72 -17.55 -17.42
N LYS A 246 -8.91 -18.53 -17.00
CA LYS A 246 -9.27 -19.96 -17.10
C LYS A 246 -10.14 -20.37 -15.91
N GLY A 247 -11.42 -20.67 -16.16
CA GLY A 247 -12.31 -21.33 -15.19
C GLY A 247 -13.19 -20.41 -14.34
N ARG A 248 -14.26 -19.89 -14.97
CA ARG A 248 -15.65 -19.84 -14.47
C ARG A 248 -16.52 -19.29 -15.61
N THR A 249 -16.75 -20.13 -16.60
CA THR A 249 -17.84 -19.91 -17.54
C THR A 249 -19.18 -19.86 -16.78
N SER A 250 -20.01 -18.90 -17.19
CA SER A 250 -21.47 -18.85 -17.07
C SER A 250 -22.12 -18.81 -15.67
N LYS A 251 -22.13 -17.63 -15.02
CA LYS A 251 -23.30 -17.20 -14.20
C LYS A 251 -23.60 -15.69 -14.16
N VAL A 252 -22.78 -14.82 -14.76
CA VAL A 252 -22.99 -13.34 -14.65
C VAL A 252 -23.69 -12.72 -15.87
N LEU A 253 -23.86 -13.48 -16.96
CA LEU A 253 -24.67 -13.03 -18.09
C LEU A 253 -26.06 -13.67 -17.99
N VAL A 254 -27.08 -12.82 -18.15
CA VAL A 254 -28.53 -13.06 -18.11
C VAL A 254 -29.18 -12.90 -16.75
N LYS A 255 -29.59 -11.66 -16.44
CA LYS A 255 -31.01 -11.36 -16.29
C LYS A 255 -31.34 -10.06 -17.03
N SER A 256 -32.12 -10.24 -18.10
CA SER A 256 -32.99 -9.26 -18.75
C SER A 256 -33.89 -8.55 -17.74
#